data_AF-A0A7R8ZYA3-F1
#
_entry.id   AF-A0A7R8ZYA3-F1
#
_cell.length_a   1.000
_cell.length_b   1.000
_cell.length_c   1.000
_cell.angle_alpha   90.00
_cell.angle_beta   90.00
_cell.angle_gamma   90.00
#
_symmetry.space_group_name_H-M   'P 1'
#
loop_
_entity.id
_entity.type
_entity.pdbx_description
1 polymer ?
#
loop_
_entity_poly.entity_id
_entity_poly.type
_entity_poly.pdbx_seq_one_letter_code
_entity_poly.pdbx_strand_id
1 'polypeptide(L)'
;MTTRKQYTKEFKLDAVSLVLEQGYSPSEAARSLDITPKILSRWIKEQQQEGGQAFRGNGKLTPEQDELRRLREEVRRLTMEKDILNKPVDPQHLQMLELVKEIAVSSDYTYGSRRMKRVLNIYGFPVSRNKARKLMKEAEVAVRHRKKYK
;
A
#
# COMPACT_ATOMS: atom_id res chain seq x y z
N MET A 1 -23.54 -34.81 -15.84
CA MET A 1 -23.22 -33.36 -15.78
C MET A 1 -23.17 -32.83 -17.21
N THR A 2 -23.96 -31.80 -17.55
CA THR A 2 -23.93 -31.19 -18.89
C THR A 2 -22.71 -30.28 -19.00
N THR A 3 -21.76 -30.62 -19.88
CA THR A 3 -20.59 -29.79 -20.18
C THR A 3 -21.03 -28.52 -20.92
N ARG A 4 -20.70 -27.34 -20.38
CA ARG A 4 -20.99 -26.07 -21.07
C ARG A 4 -19.98 -25.89 -22.21
N LYS A 5 -20.47 -25.65 -23.43
CA LYS A 5 -19.63 -25.27 -24.58
C LYS A 5 -18.84 -23.99 -24.21
N GLN A 6 -17.52 -24.03 -24.35
CA GLN A 6 -16.64 -22.87 -24.16
C GLN A 6 -16.27 -22.31 -25.54
N TYR A 7 -16.27 -20.98 -25.64
CA TYR A 7 -15.93 -20.26 -26.88
C TYR A 7 -14.75 -19.33 -26.61
N THR A 8 -13.78 -19.29 -27.52
CA THR A 8 -12.61 -18.41 -27.45
C THR A 8 -13.01 -16.95 -27.60
N LYS A 9 -12.14 -16.03 -27.17
CA LYS A 9 -12.39 -14.59 -27.32
C LYS A 9 -12.54 -14.19 -28.79
N GLU A 10 -11.66 -14.69 -29.64
CA GLU A 10 -11.65 -14.44 -31.09
C GLU A 10 -12.96 -14.89 -31.74
N PHE A 11 -13.42 -16.12 -31.44
CA PHE A 11 -14.68 -16.63 -31.97
C PHE A 11 -15.89 -15.74 -31.60
N LYS A 12 -15.93 -15.21 -30.38
CA LYS A 12 -17.01 -14.32 -29.94
C LYS A 12 -16.97 -12.97 -30.67
N LEU A 13 -15.77 -12.43 -30.91
CA LEU A 13 -15.59 -11.17 -31.63
C LEU A 13 -16.01 -11.31 -33.09
N ASP A 14 -15.57 -12.38 -33.76
CA ASP A 14 -15.94 -12.66 -35.15
C ASP A 14 -17.45 -12.83 -35.29
N ALA A 15 -18.08 -13.57 -34.37
CA ALA A 15 -19.53 -13.76 -34.36
C ALA A 15 -20.31 -12.43 -34.20
N VAL A 16 -19.79 -11.51 -33.39
CA VAL A 16 -20.40 -10.19 -33.19
C VAL A 16 -20.15 -9.26 -34.39
N SER A 17 -18.96 -9.33 -35.01
CA SER A 17 -18.62 -8.57 -36.24
C SER A 17 -19.54 -8.93 -37.42
N LEU A 18 -19.92 -10.21 -37.58
CA LEU A 18 -20.91 -10.61 -38.60
C LEU A 18 -22.22 -9.81 -38.50
N VAL A 19 -22.67 -9.49 -37.28
CA VAL A 19 -23.92 -8.77 -37.08
C VAL A 19 -23.72 -7.26 -37.14
N LEU A 20 -22.68 -6.74 -36.48
CA LEU A 20 -22.47 -5.29 -36.34
C LEU A 20 -21.83 -4.65 -37.59
N GLU A 21 -20.92 -5.34 -38.25
CA GLU A 21 -20.14 -4.80 -39.38
C GLU A 21 -20.67 -5.29 -40.72
N GLN A 22 -21.05 -6.58 -40.81
CA GLN A 22 -21.52 -7.19 -42.06
C GLN A 22 -23.05 -7.17 -42.21
N GLY A 23 -23.78 -6.69 -41.20
CA GLY A 23 -25.22 -6.44 -41.28
C GLY A 23 -26.12 -7.69 -41.28
N TYR A 24 -25.60 -8.88 -40.93
CA TYR A 24 -26.42 -10.08 -40.81
C TYR A 24 -27.42 -9.95 -39.67
N SER A 25 -28.59 -10.58 -39.80
CA SER A 25 -29.50 -10.70 -38.65
C SER A 25 -28.89 -11.63 -37.59
N PRO A 26 -29.13 -11.39 -36.28
CA PRO A 26 -28.62 -12.25 -35.21
C PRO A 26 -29.04 -13.71 -35.35
N SER A 27 -30.17 -13.98 -36.00
CA SER A 27 -30.68 -15.33 -36.25
C SER A 27 -29.92 -16.03 -37.38
N GLU A 28 -29.55 -15.30 -38.44
CA GLU A 28 -28.78 -15.86 -39.56
C GLU A 28 -27.34 -16.12 -39.18
N ALA A 29 -26.69 -15.16 -38.52
CA ALA A 29 -25.32 -15.31 -38.02
C ALA A 29 -25.19 -16.44 -36.99
N ALA A 30 -26.22 -16.64 -36.15
CA ALA A 30 -26.23 -17.75 -35.21
C ALA A 30 -26.36 -19.12 -35.90
N ARG A 31 -27.17 -19.21 -36.97
CA ARG A 31 -27.31 -20.44 -37.76
C ARG A 31 -26.03 -20.79 -38.52
N SER A 32 -25.35 -19.80 -39.11
CA SER A 32 -24.10 -20.04 -39.85
C SER A 32 -22.96 -20.51 -38.94
N LEU A 33 -22.96 -20.06 -37.68
CA LEU A 33 -21.95 -20.41 -36.67
C LEU A 33 -22.33 -21.61 -35.78
N ASP A 34 -23.47 -22.26 -36.03
CA ASP A 34 -24.03 -23.34 -35.21
C ASP A 34 -24.09 -23.02 -33.70
N ILE A 35 -24.54 -21.80 -33.38
CA ILE A 35 -24.74 -21.33 -32.01
C ILE A 35 -26.19 -20.92 -31.77
N THR A 36 -26.60 -20.89 -30.50
CA THR A 36 -27.95 -20.43 -30.15
C THR A 36 -28.04 -18.90 -30.33
N PRO A 37 -29.07 -18.37 -31.03
CA PRO A 37 -29.25 -16.92 -31.21
C PRO A 37 -29.23 -16.13 -29.90
N LYS A 38 -29.77 -16.72 -28.82
CA LYS A 38 -29.76 -16.14 -27.47
C LYS A 38 -28.36 -15.86 -26.92
N ILE A 39 -27.38 -16.71 -27.22
CA ILE A 39 -25.99 -16.53 -26.80
C ILE A 39 -25.35 -15.42 -27.62
N LEU A 40 -25.60 -15.38 -28.93
CA LEU A 40 -25.09 -14.32 -29.80
C LEU A 40 -25.64 -12.94 -29.42
N SER A 41 -26.94 -12.82 -29.15
CA SER A 41 -27.54 -11.56 -28.67
C SER A 41 -26.94 -11.10 -27.34
N ARG A 42 -26.58 -12.03 -26.45
CA ARG A 42 -25.88 -11.71 -25.21
C ARG A 42 -24.47 -11.15 -25.48
N TRP A 43 -23.72 -11.77 -26.39
CA TRP A 43 -22.38 -11.31 -26.77
C TRP A 43 -22.41 -9.93 -27.43
N ILE A 44 -23.40 -9.66 -28.29
CA ILE A 44 -23.58 -8.33 -28.89
C ILE A 44 -23.79 -7.27 -27.81
N LYS A 45 -24.64 -7.55 -26.80
CA LYS A 45 -24.84 -6.64 -25.65
C LYS A 45 -23.57 -6.43 -24.84
N GLU A 46 -22.82 -7.50 -24.58
CA GLU A 46 -21.55 -7.47 -23.83
C GLU A 46 -20.51 -6.61 -24.57
N GLN A 47 -20.40 -6.76 -25.91
CA GLN A 47 -19.54 -5.92 -26.76
C GLN A 47 -19.98 -4.45 -26.78
N GLN A 48 -21.28 -4.15 -26.79
CA GLN A 48 -21.78 -2.77 -26.78
C GLN A 48 -21.59 -2.07 -25.43
N GLN A 49 -21.64 -2.82 -24.32
CA GLN A 49 -21.47 -2.25 -22.97
C GLN A 49 -20.00 -2.09 -22.57
N GLU A 50 -19.15 -3.07 -22.89
CA GLU A 50 -17.74 -3.08 -22.48
C GLU A 50 -16.76 -2.70 -23.61
N GLY A 51 -17.26 -2.51 -24.84
CA GLY A 51 -16.45 -2.15 -26.00
C GLY A 51 -15.32 -3.13 -26.26
N GLY A 52 -14.12 -2.61 -26.55
CA GLY A 52 -12.90 -3.42 -26.74
C GLY A 52 -12.42 -4.22 -25.52
N GLN A 53 -13.12 -4.09 -24.37
CA GLN A 53 -12.84 -4.84 -23.16
C GLN A 53 -13.74 -6.06 -22.96
N ALA A 54 -14.72 -6.28 -23.85
CA ALA A 54 -15.58 -7.45 -23.75
C ALA A 54 -14.80 -8.76 -23.89
N PHE A 55 -15.35 -9.83 -23.30
CA PHE A 55 -14.84 -11.20 -23.38
C PHE A 55 -13.43 -11.42 -22.79
N ARG A 56 -12.97 -10.59 -21.84
CA ARG A 56 -11.66 -10.72 -21.17
C ARG A 56 -11.49 -11.95 -20.28
N GLY A 57 -12.58 -12.65 -19.99
CA GLY A 57 -12.61 -13.80 -19.08
C GLY A 57 -12.66 -13.36 -17.62
N ASN A 58 -13.28 -14.19 -16.77
CA ASN A 58 -13.45 -13.88 -15.35
C ASN A 58 -12.08 -13.68 -14.68
N GLY A 59 -11.89 -12.54 -14.01
CA GLY A 59 -10.74 -12.31 -13.12
C GLY A 59 -9.60 -11.43 -13.66
N LYS A 60 -9.70 -10.88 -14.88
CA LYS A 60 -8.72 -9.89 -15.36
C LYS A 60 -9.25 -8.46 -15.11
N LEU A 61 -8.56 -7.70 -14.27
CA LEU A 61 -8.87 -6.28 -14.05
C LEU A 61 -8.79 -5.52 -15.38
N THR A 62 -9.62 -4.49 -15.53
CA THR A 62 -9.43 -3.55 -16.63
C THR A 62 -8.13 -2.76 -16.43
N PRO A 63 -7.47 -2.27 -17.50
CA PRO A 63 -6.30 -1.40 -17.38
C PRO A 63 -6.56 -0.23 -16.41
N GLU A 64 -7.75 0.36 -16.50
CA GLU A 64 -8.21 1.41 -15.60
C GLU A 64 -8.31 0.94 -14.14
N GLN A 65 -8.82 -0.28 -13.89
CA GLN A 65 -8.89 -0.84 -12.55
C GLN A 65 -7.51 -1.22 -11.99
N ASP A 66 -6.58 -1.68 -12.83
CA ASP A 66 -5.18 -1.91 -12.42
C ASP A 66 -4.46 -0.59 -12.11
N GLU A 67 -4.67 0.45 -12.91
CA GLU A 67 -4.17 1.81 -12.65
C GLU A 67 -4.77 2.37 -11.36
N LEU A 68 -6.07 2.21 -11.14
CA LEU A 68 -6.74 2.61 -9.90
C LEU A 68 -6.15 1.88 -8.69
N ARG A 69 -5.81 0.60 -8.83
CA ARG A 69 -5.15 -0.18 -7.77
C ARG A 69 -3.77 0.39 -7.46
N ARG A 70 -2.94 0.61 -8.49
CA ARG A 70 -1.59 1.19 -8.34
C ARG A 70 -1.63 2.57 -7.70
N LEU A 71 -2.54 3.44 -8.16
CA LEU A 71 -2.70 4.79 -7.62
C LEU A 71 -3.15 4.78 -6.15
N ARG A 72 -4.07 3.87 -5.79
CA ARG A 72 -4.51 3.71 -4.39
C ARG A 72 -3.37 3.22 -3.49
N GLU A 73 -2.55 2.31 -3.97
CA GLU A 73 -1.35 1.84 -3.25
C GLU A 73 -0.35 2.98 -3.04
N GLU A 74 -0.12 3.79 -4.07
CA GLU A 74 0.78 4.96 -4.00
C GLU A 74 0.28 6.00 -3.00
N VAL A 75 -1.01 6.36 -3.07
CA VAL A 75 -1.63 7.30 -2.11
C VAL A 75 -1.51 6.76 -0.68
N ARG A 76 -1.70 5.46 -0.47
CA ARG A 76 -1.53 4.84 0.84
C ARG A 76 -0.08 4.93 1.33
N ARG A 77 0.90 4.70 0.47
CA ARG A 77 2.32 4.85 0.82
C ARG A 77 2.66 6.28 1.22
N LEU A 78 2.25 7.25 0.39
CA LEU A 78 2.53 8.66 0.60
C LEU A 78 1.84 9.23 1.85
N THR A 79 0.62 8.77 2.16
CA THR A 79 -0.07 9.16 3.40
C THR A 79 0.63 8.63 4.64
N MET A 80 1.08 7.37 4.63
CA MET A 80 1.89 6.82 5.73
C MET A 80 3.21 7.57 5.91
N GLU A 81 3.92 7.88 4.82
CA GLU A 81 5.15 8.68 4.89
C GLU A 81 4.89 10.07 5.48
N LYS A 82 3.83 10.76 5.05
CA LYS A 82 3.43 12.06 5.61
C LYS A 82 3.05 11.97 7.08
N ASP A 83 2.32 10.95 7.51
CA ASP A 83 1.93 10.78 8.91
C ASP A 83 3.15 10.52 9.81
N ILE A 84 4.18 9.85 9.29
CA ILE A 84 5.46 9.67 9.98
C ILE A 84 6.18 11.00 10.13
N LEU A 85 6.25 11.82 9.07
CA LEU A 85 6.92 13.13 9.11
C LEU A 85 6.16 14.17 9.95
N ASN A 86 4.83 14.20 9.85
CA ASN A 86 3.98 15.19 10.52
C ASN A 86 3.56 14.76 11.93
N LYS A 87 4.12 13.67 12.47
CA LYS A 87 3.81 13.26 13.83
C LYS A 87 4.24 14.41 14.76
N PRO A 88 3.30 15.07 15.46
CA PRO A 88 3.62 16.23 16.26
C PRO A 88 4.61 15.79 17.34
N VAL A 89 5.76 16.47 17.40
CA VAL A 89 6.77 16.20 18.42
C VAL A 89 6.21 16.68 19.74
N ASP A 90 5.94 15.75 20.65
CA ASP A 90 5.46 16.02 22.00
C ASP A 90 6.39 17.03 22.70
N PRO A 91 5.88 18.19 23.18
CA PRO A 91 6.69 19.19 23.89
C PRO A 91 7.46 18.62 25.08
N GLN A 92 6.89 17.64 25.79
CA GLN A 92 7.58 16.98 26.90
C GLN A 92 8.76 16.14 26.41
N HIS A 93 8.66 15.55 25.21
CA HIS A 93 9.75 14.79 24.59
C HIS A 93 10.94 15.69 24.22
N LEU A 94 10.67 16.91 23.74
CA LEU A 94 11.73 17.90 23.49
C LEU A 94 12.44 18.31 24.77
N GLN A 95 11.69 18.61 25.84
CA GLN A 95 12.26 18.94 27.16
C GLN A 95 13.13 17.80 27.70
N MET A 96 12.69 16.55 27.55
CA MET A 96 13.51 15.39 27.93
C MET A 96 14.82 15.27 27.13
N LEU A 97 14.81 15.59 25.83
CA LEU A 97 16.01 15.55 24.99
C LEU A 97 17.02 16.63 25.42
N GLU A 98 16.54 17.85 25.69
CA GLU A 98 17.35 18.96 26.16
C GLU A 98 18.00 18.64 27.52
N LEU A 99 17.20 18.17 28.48
CA LEU A 99 17.68 17.76 29.79
C LEU A 99 18.71 16.62 29.70
N VAL A 100 18.53 15.66 28.78
CA VAL A 100 19.54 14.61 28.54
C VAL A 100 20.87 15.20 28.08
N LYS A 101 20.87 16.22 27.20
CA LYS A 101 22.10 16.90 26.76
C LYS A 101 22.77 17.62 27.92
N GLU A 102 22.00 18.36 28.73
CA GLU A 102 22.51 19.07 29.91
C GLU A 102 23.14 18.13 30.95
N ILE A 103 22.47 17.01 31.26
CA ILE A 103 22.99 16.00 32.19
C ILE A 103 24.25 15.35 31.62
N ALA A 104 24.29 15.10 30.31
CA ALA A 104 25.47 14.53 29.67
C ALA A 104 26.69 15.45 29.82
N VAL A 105 26.52 16.74 29.50
CA VAL A 105 27.60 17.73 29.63
C VAL A 105 28.03 17.89 31.09
N SER A 106 27.09 18.08 32.01
CA SER A 106 27.40 18.27 33.44
C SER A 106 28.04 17.03 34.09
N SER A 107 27.80 15.84 33.55
CA SER A 107 28.41 14.59 34.01
C SER A 107 29.69 14.19 33.27
N ASP A 108 30.26 15.06 32.42
CA ASP A 108 31.40 14.76 31.53
C ASP A 108 31.18 13.46 30.72
N TYR A 109 29.95 13.30 30.23
CA TYR A 109 29.47 12.18 29.42
C TYR A 109 29.63 10.81 30.11
N THR A 110 29.81 10.76 31.43
CA THR A 110 29.97 9.50 32.17
C THR A 110 28.64 8.77 32.43
N TYR A 111 27.52 9.47 32.30
CA TYR A 111 26.21 8.93 32.64
C TYR A 111 25.63 8.09 31.51
N GLY A 112 25.58 6.77 31.74
CA GLY A 112 24.83 5.85 30.88
C GLY A 112 23.34 5.80 31.18
N SER A 113 22.59 5.10 30.32
CA SER A 113 21.12 4.98 30.38
C SER A 113 20.53 4.57 31.75
N ARG A 114 21.28 3.87 32.63
CA ARG A 114 20.82 3.58 34.00
C ARG A 114 20.77 4.84 34.87
N ARG A 115 21.83 5.66 34.83
CA ARG A 115 21.91 6.90 35.60
C ARG A 115 21.02 7.96 35.00
N MET A 116 21.01 8.08 33.66
CA MET A 116 20.13 9.00 32.94
C MET A 116 18.66 8.81 33.29
N LYS A 117 18.18 7.55 33.34
CA LYS A 117 16.82 7.21 33.80
C LYS A 117 16.53 7.73 35.22
N ARG A 118 17.47 7.58 36.15
CA ARG A 118 17.25 8.04 37.54
C ARG A 118 17.09 9.55 37.59
N VAL A 119 17.97 10.27 36.89
CA VAL A 119 17.94 11.74 36.88
C VAL A 119 16.64 12.24 36.23
N LEU A 120 16.28 11.74 35.05
CA LEU A 120 15.02 12.12 34.39
C LEU A 120 13.79 11.88 35.29
N ASN A 121 13.75 10.75 36.00
CA ASN A 121 12.66 10.48 36.95
C ASN A 121 12.63 11.46 38.14
N ILE A 122 13.80 11.93 38.61
CA ILE A 122 13.90 12.92 39.70
C ILE A 122 13.39 14.28 39.23
N TYR A 123 13.69 14.66 37.98
CA TYR A 123 13.19 15.88 37.35
C TYR A 123 11.69 15.80 36.93
N GLY A 124 10.97 14.77 37.37
CA GLY A 124 9.54 14.63 37.14
C GLY A 124 9.15 13.96 35.82
N PHE A 125 10.12 13.44 35.06
CA PHE A 125 9.87 12.70 33.81
C PHE A 125 9.95 11.19 34.05
N PRO A 126 8.81 10.49 34.30
CA PRO A 126 8.83 9.05 34.57
C PRO A 126 9.19 8.27 33.30
N VAL A 127 10.44 7.83 33.21
CA VAL A 127 10.95 7.10 32.05
C VAL A 127 11.49 5.71 32.40
N SER A 128 11.30 4.78 31.47
CA SER A 128 11.97 3.47 31.53
C SER A 128 13.44 3.61 31.11
N ARG A 129 14.28 2.65 31.52
CA ARG A 129 15.69 2.59 31.08
C ARG A 129 15.80 2.52 29.55
N ASN A 130 14.83 1.91 28.88
CA ASN A 130 14.79 1.81 27.43
C ASN A 130 14.44 3.16 26.78
N LYS A 131 13.48 3.90 27.36
CA LYS A 131 13.15 5.26 26.91
C LYS A 131 14.34 6.20 27.10
N ALA A 132 15.03 6.15 28.25
CA ALA A 132 16.26 6.91 28.47
C ALA A 132 17.36 6.58 27.45
N ARG A 133 17.53 5.31 27.06
CA ARG A 133 18.47 4.93 25.98
C ARG A 133 18.07 5.52 24.63
N LYS A 134 16.79 5.51 24.27
CA LYS A 134 16.28 6.11 23.02
C LYS A 134 16.52 7.62 23.01
N LEU A 135 16.19 8.30 24.10
CA LEU A 135 16.45 9.74 24.28
C LEU A 135 17.94 10.06 24.14
N MET A 136 18.84 9.28 24.75
CA MET A 136 20.29 9.46 24.57
C MET A 136 20.71 9.30 23.10
N LYS A 137 20.14 8.33 22.37
CA LYS A 137 20.44 8.12 20.94
C LYS A 137 19.92 9.28 20.08
N GLU A 138 18.68 9.70 20.32
CA GLU A 138 18.03 10.82 19.62
C GLU A 138 18.71 12.16 19.92
N ALA A 139 19.26 12.34 21.13
CA ALA A 139 20.03 13.50 21.53
C ALA A 139 21.53 13.41 21.14
N GLU A 140 21.94 12.36 20.43
CA GLU A 140 23.32 12.10 20.00
C GLU A 140 24.34 12.03 21.16
N VAL A 141 23.88 11.62 22.34
CA VAL A 141 24.70 11.47 23.55
C VAL A 141 25.23 10.04 23.67
N ALA A 142 26.56 9.90 23.59
CA ALA A 142 27.27 8.65 23.86
C ALA A 142 27.99 8.70 25.22
N VAL A 143 28.13 7.54 25.87
CA VAL A 143 28.85 7.44 27.15
C VAL A 143 30.35 7.47 26.90
N ARG A 144 31.06 8.35 27.60
CA ARG A 144 32.53 8.39 27.62
C ARG A 144 33.06 7.25 28.49
N HIS A 145 33.88 6.40 27.89
CA HIS A 145 34.61 5.35 28.59
C HIS A 145 36.05 5.80 28.90
N ARG A 146 36.43 5.88 30.17
CA ARG A 146 37.82 6.17 30.58
C ARG A 146 38.66 4.91 30.43
N LYS A 147 39.79 4.98 29.69
CA LYS A 147 40.78 3.89 29.62
C LYS A 147 41.34 3.62 31.03
N LYS A 148 41.32 2.35 31.47
CA LYS A 148 42.08 1.92 32.65
C LYS A 148 43.51 1.65 32.21
N TYR A 149 44.47 2.36 32.78
CA TYR A 149 45.89 2.02 32.63
C TYR A 149 46.18 0.81 33.51
N LYS A 150 46.92 -0.16 32.96
CA LYS A 150 47.47 -1.30 33.69
C LYS A 150 48.74 -0.88 34.40
#